data_AF-A0A2S8BCR9-F1
#
_entry.id   AF-A0A2S8BCR9-F1
#
_cell.length_a   1.000
_cell.length_b   1.000
_cell.length_c   1.000
_cell.angle_alpha   90.00
_cell.angle_beta   90.00
_cell.angle_gamma   90.00
#
_symmetry.space_group_name_H-M   'P 1'
#
loop_
_entity.id
_entity.type
_entity.pdbx_description
1 polymer ?
#
loop_
_entity_poly.entity_id
_entity_poly.type
_entity_poly.pdbx_seq_one_letter_code
_entity_poly.pdbx_strand_id
1 'polypeptide(L)'
;MFAVLAADWADPAVTWIDLDDQPKLAFDHNRILHDTRVILADKLFHDLPFTRALLGDRFPVTRALAAAETLHGRPVDRGNFNRTLRATPGLVRTGDTAQARGTGRPASVWRWDDAG
;
A
#
# COMPACT_ATOMS: atom_id res chain seq x y z
N MET A 1 2.42 -5.06 2.72
CA MET A 1 2.81 -4.15 3.82
C MET A 1 3.34 -5.03 4.92
N PHE A 2 4.52 -4.73 5.44
CA PHE A 2 5.20 -5.61 6.38
C PHE A 2 5.26 -4.95 7.77
N ALA A 3 5.19 -5.75 8.83
CA ALA A 3 5.41 -5.28 10.21
C ALA A 3 6.82 -5.68 10.68
N VAL A 4 7.51 -4.78 11.39
CA VAL A 4 8.84 -5.04 11.98
C VAL A 4 8.67 -5.40 13.46
N LEU A 5 9.34 -6.46 13.89
CA LEU A 5 9.54 -6.81 15.30
C LEU A 5 11.05 -6.93 15.58
N ALA A 6 11.74 -5.82 15.86
CA ALA A 6 12.81 -5.69 16.87
C ALA A 6 13.40 -4.27 16.90
N ALA A 7 14.29 -4.05 17.88
CA ALA A 7 14.92 -2.78 18.22
C ALA A 7 16.02 -2.31 17.24
N ASP A 8 16.48 -3.17 16.31
CA ASP A 8 17.46 -2.85 15.26
C ASP A 8 17.10 -3.62 13.98
N TRP A 9 17.16 -2.96 12.83
CA TRP A 9 16.84 -3.54 11.51
C TRP A 9 17.94 -4.47 10.99
N ALA A 10 19.11 -4.50 11.64
CA ALA A 10 20.24 -5.37 11.34
C ALA A 10 20.37 -6.59 12.28
N ASP A 11 19.48 -6.76 13.26
CA ASP A 11 19.46 -7.95 14.11
C ASP A 11 18.97 -9.16 13.28
N PRO A 12 19.76 -10.26 13.18
CA PRO A 12 19.36 -11.47 12.46
C PRO A 12 18.08 -12.14 13.01
N ALA A 13 17.58 -11.71 14.18
CA ALA A 13 16.29 -12.13 14.72
C ALA A 13 15.09 -11.41 14.08
N VAL A 14 15.29 -10.37 13.25
CA VAL A 14 14.21 -9.66 12.56
C VAL A 14 13.91 -10.28 11.22
N THR A 15 12.63 -10.57 10.99
CA THR A 15 12.15 -11.03 9.69
C THR A 15 10.90 -10.29 9.28
N TRP A 16 10.69 -10.17 7.97
CA TRP A 16 9.45 -9.70 7.40
C TRP A 16 8.47 -10.86 7.30
N ILE A 17 7.31 -10.73 7.93
CA ILE A 17 6.24 -11.72 7.90
C ILE A 17 5.06 -11.13 7.13
N ASP A 18 4.32 -12.00 6.42
CA ASP A 18 3.07 -11.59 5.79
C ASP A 18 2.08 -11.12 6.86
N LEU A 19 1.34 -10.05 6.55
CA LEU A 19 0.33 -9.52 7.45
C LEU A 19 -0.84 -10.51 7.64
N ASP A 20 -1.03 -11.44 6.71
CA ASP A 20 -2.06 -12.47 6.80
C ASP A 20 -1.55 -13.80 7.40
N ASP A 21 -0.23 -13.94 7.67
CA ASP A 21 0.40 -15.17 8.19
C ASP A 21 1.30 -14.89 9.41
N GLN A 22 0.76 -14.13 10.36
CA GLN A 22 1.49 -13.74 11.57
C GLN A 22 1.44 -14.84 12.64
N PRO A 23 2.55 -15.15 13.32
CA PRO A 23 2.52 -16.03 14.49
C PRO A 23 1.81 -15.34 15.66
N LYS A 24 1.59 -16.09 16.75
CA LYS A 24 1.20 -15.49 18.02
C LYS A 24 2.33 -14.58 18.52
N LEU A 25 2.04 -13.30 18.64
CA LEU A 25 2.97 -12.28 19.09
C LEU A 25 2.87 -12.07 20.60
N ALA A 26 3.87 -11.39 21.17
CA ALA A 26 3.88 -11.05 22.58
C ALA A 26 2.67 -10.18 22.97
N PHE A 27 2.20 -10.35 24.21
CA PHE A 27 1.10 -9.56 24.79
C PHE A 27 -0.14 -9.51 23.88
N ASP A 28 -0.58 -8.32 23.50
CA ASP A 28 -1.74 -8.03 22.65
C ASP A 28 -1.35 -7.55 21.24
N HIS A 29 -0.10 -7.80 20.80
CA HIS A 29 0.40 -7.25 19.54
C HIS A 29 -0.39 -7.70 18.29
N ASN A 30 -0.94 -8.92 18.27
CA ASN A 30 -1.82 -9.33 17.17
C ASN A 30 -3.08 -8.44 17.07
N ARG A 31 -3.63 -8.00 18.21
CA ARG A 31 -4.76 -7.06 18.25
C ARG A 31 -4.36 -5.70 17.73
N ILE A 32 -3.22 -5.17 18.19
CA ILE A 32 -2.69 -3.88 17.72
C ILE A 32 -2.52 -3.90 16.19
N LEU A 33 -1.96 -4.98 15.63
CA LEU A 33 -1.79 -5.12 14.18
C LEU A 33 -3.13 -5.19 13.45
N HIS A 34 -4.11 -5.94 13.97
CA HIS A 34 -5.45 -6.02 13.39
C HIS A 34 -6.13 -4.65 13.36
N ASP A 35 -6.17 -3.95 14.49
CA ASP A 35 -6.82 -2.64 14.62
C ASP A 35 -6.12 -1.59 13.75
N THR A 36 -4.79 -1.61 13.72
CA THR A 36 -3.98 -0.71 12.90
C THR A 36 -4.19 -0.95 11.41
N ARG A 37 -4.33 -2.22 10.96
CA ARG A 37 -4.60 -2.54 9.55
C ARG A 37 -5.85 -1.84 9.05
N VAL A 38 -6.94 -1.86 9.83
CA VAL A 38 -8.20 -1.20 9.49
C VAL A 38 -8.01 0.32 9.36
N ILE A 39 -7.30 0.93 10.30
CA ILE A 39 -6.99 2.37 10.28
C ILE A 39 -6.16 2.74 9.04
N LEU A 40 -5.14 1.94 8.71
CA LEU A 40 -4.28 2.19 7.56
C LEU A 40 -5.03 2.04 6.23
N ALA A 41 -5.96 1.08 6.15
CA ALA A 41 -6.82 0.91 4.99
C ALA A 41 -7.71 2.13 4.76
N ASP A 42 -8.27 2.71 5.83
CA ASP A 42 -9.06 3.94 5.76
C ASP A 42 -8.21 5.15 5.36
N LYS A 43 -7.00 5.26 5.91
CA LYS A 43 -6.06 6.34 5.58
C LYS A 43 -5.59 6.32 4.13
N LEU A 44 -5.53 5.16 3.49
CA LEU A 44 -5.04 5.04 2.12
C LEU A 44 -5.91 5.89 1.16
N PHE A 45 -5.30 6.89 0.53
CA PHE A 45 -5.94 7.92 -0.32
C PHE A 45 -6.85 8.94 0.38
N HIS A 46 -7.03 8.88 1.70
CA HIS A 46 -7.66 9.94 2.49
C HIS A 46 -6.63 10.81 3.24
N ASP A 47 -5.50 10.20 3.64
CA ASP A 47 -4.33 10.87 4.21
C ASP A 47 -3.23 10.88 3.14
N LEU A 48 -3.05 12.04 2.48
CA LEU A 48 -2.10 12.17 1.37
C LEU A 48 -0.64 12.03 1.81
N PRO A 49 -0.18 12.61 2.94
CA PRO A 49 1.16 12.36 3.46
C PRO A 49 1.47 10.88 3.67
N PHE A 50 0.55 10.13 4.29
CA PHE A 50 0.69 8.68 4.48
C PHE A 50 0.77 7.95 3.14
N THR A 51 -0.15 8.26 2.22
CA THR A 51 -0.22 7.60 0.92
C THR A 51 1.03 7.85 0.08
N ARG A 52 1.54 9.08 0.08
CA ARG A 52 2.77 9.47 -0.62
C ARG A 52 4.00 8.80 -0.01
N ALA A 53 4.11 8.73 1.33
CA ALA A 53 5.19 8.01 1.99
C ALA A 53 5.20 6.51 1.67
N LEU A 54 4.02 5.89 1.54
CA LEU A 54 3.89 4.46 1.26
C LEU A 54 4.16 4.09 -0.21
N LEU A 55 3.59 4.87 -1.14
CA LEU A 55 3.62 4.55 -2.57
C LEU A 55 4.78 5.23 -3.32
N GLY A 56 5.33 6.30 -2.75
CA GLY A 56 6.29 7.19 -3.39
C GLY A 56 5.62 8.22 -4.30
N ASP A 57 6.46 9.05 -4.93
CA ASP A 57 5.99 10.20 -5.71
C ASP A 57 5.40 9.82 -7.07
N ARG A 58 5.79 8.63 -7.57
CA ARG A 58 5.36 8.07 -8.84
C ARG A 58 5.24 6.55 -8.71
N PHE A 59 4.07 6.01 -9.06
CA PHE A 59 3.78 4.59 -8.89
C PHE A 59 2.86 4.05 -9.99
N PRO A 60 3.02 2.77 -10.38
CA PRO A 60 2.04 2.11 -11.24
C PRO A 60 0.77 1.77 -10.46
N VAL A 61 -0.39 1.78 -11.13
CA VAL A 61 -1.67 1.41 -10.51
C VAL A 61 -1.66 0.02 -9.86
N THR A 62 -0.83 -0.90 -10.36
CA THR A 62 -0.64 -2.23 -9.77
C THR A 62 -0.03 -2.19 -8.38
N ARG A 63 0.90 -1.27 -8.10
CA ARG A 63 1.49 -1.09 -6.76
C ARG A 63 0.45 -0.56 -5.77
N ALA A 64 -0.33 0.42 -6.22
CA ALA A 64 -1.40 1.01 -5.41
C ALA A 64 -2.52 -0.01 -5.11
N LEU A 65 -2.91 -0.83 -6.10
CA LEU A 65 -3.86 -1.92 -5.90
C LEU A 65 -3.34 -2.95 -4.90
N ALA A 66 -2.10 -3.41 -5.05
CA ALA A 66 -1.51 -4.38 -4.13
C ALA A 66 -1.47 -3.86 -2.68
N ALA A 67 -1.19 -2.57 -2.48
CA ALA A 67 -1.24 -1.94 -1.16
C ALA A 67 -2.68 -1.93 -0.60
N ALA A 68 -3.66 -1.54 -1.42
CA ALA A 68 -5.07 -1.54 -1.02
C ALA A 68 -5.57 -2.96 -0.68
N GLU A 69 -5.27 -3.96 -1.51
CA GLU A 69 -5.65 -5.36 -1.28
C GLU A 69 -5.00 -5.92 -0.02
N THR A 70 -3.72 -5.62 0.20
CA THR A 70 -3.03 -6.04 1.43
C THR A 70 -3.67 -5.41 2.67
N LEU A 71 -4.01 -4.13 2.61
CA LEU A 71 -4.63 -3.43 3.75
C LEU A 71 -6.07 -3.88 3.99
N HIS A 72 -6.86 -4.10 2.93
CA HIS A 72 -8.24 -4.57 3.06
C HIS A 72 -8.38 -6.08 3.30
N GLY A 73 -7.35 -6.89 3.02
CA GLY A 73 -7.39 -8.35 3.15
C GLY A 73 -8.31 -9.04 2.14
N ARG A 74 -8.61 -8.36 1.02
CA ARG A 74 -9.47 -8.88 -0.03
C ARG A 74 -9.15 -8.23 -1.38
N PRO A 75 -9.50 -8.89 -2.50
CA PRO A 75 -9.38 -8.29 -3.82
C PRO A 75 -10.12 -6.96 -3.93
N VAL A 76 -9.53 -6.02 -4.66
CA VAL A 76 -10.09 -4.68 -4.91
C VAL A 76 -10.40 -4.56 -6.40
N ASP A 77 -11.64 -4.15 -6.72
CA ASP A 77 -12.02 -3.94 -8.12
C ASP A 77 -11.18 -2.82 -8.75
N ARG A 78 -10.52 -3.16 -9.86
CA ARG A 78 -9.63 -2.24 -10.58
C ARG A 78 -10.38 -1.06 -11.18
N GLY A 79 -11.63 -1.23 -11.62
CA GLY A 79 -12.43 -0.16 -12.22
C GLY A 79 -12.77 0.92 -11.19
N ASN A 80 -13.29 0.49 -10.04
CA ASN A 80 -13.61 1.33 -8.89
C ASN A 80 -12.37 2.02 -8.35
N PHE A 81 -11.27 1.28 -8.19
CA PHE A 81 -10.02 1.84 -7.69
C PHE A 81 -9.45 2.91 -8.61
N ASN A 82 -9.52 2.73 -9.94
CA ASN A 82 -9.13 3.79 -10.87
C ASN A 82 -10.03 5.04 -10.76
N ARG A 83 -11.30 4.90 -10.35
CA ARG A 83 -12.15 6.06 -10.04
C ARG A 83 -11.71 6.75 -8.76
N THR A 84 -11.34 5.99 -7.72
CA THR A 84 -10.74 6.54 -6.49
C THR A 84 -9.49 7.35 -6.81
N LEU A 85 -8.54 6.80 -7.57
CA LEU A 85 -7.31 7.52 -7.95
C LEU A 85 -7.58 8.81 -8.73
N ARG A 86 -8.58 8.81 -9.62
CA ARG A 86 -8.99 10.03 -10.35
C ARG A 86 -9.61 11.09 -9.45
N ALA A 87 -10.27 10.67 -8.36
CA ALA A 87 -10.92 11.57 -7.42
C ALA A 87 -9.95 12.08 -6.34
N THR A 88 -8.76 11.47 -6.18
CA THR A 88 -7.76 11.88 -5.21
C THR A 88 -7.13 13.24 -5.61
N PRO A 89 -7.23 14.29 -4.77
CA PRO A 89 -6.63 15.58 -5.06
C PRO A 89 -5.11 15.49 -5.24
N GLY A 90 -4.57 16.25 -6.19
CA GLY A 90 -3.13 16.29 -6.48
C GLY A 90 -2.57 15.01 -7.11
N LEU A 91 -3.39 14.01 -7.45
CA LEU A 91 -2.93 12.80 -8.12
C LEU A 91 -3.31 12.80 -9.60
N VAL A 92 -2.31 12.65 -10.47
CA VAL A 92 -2.51 12.70 -11.93
C VAL A 92 -2.02 11.42 -12.59
N ARG A 93 -2.80 10.93 -13.56
CA ARG A 93 -2.40 9.81 -14.42
C ARG A 93 -1.40 10.31 -15.45
N THR A 94 -0.26 9.64 -15.58
CA THR A 94 0.74 9.99 -16.59
C THR A 94 0.42 9.35 -17.95
N GLY A 95 1.20 9.71 -18.97
CA GLY A 95 1.18 9.02 -20.27
C GLY A 95 1.93 7.69 -20.26
N ASP A 96 2.65 7.38 -19.18
CA ASP A 96 3.53 6.22 -19.12
C ASP A 96 2.82 4.96 -18.67
N THR A 97 3.44 3.84 -19.00
CA THR A 97 3.05 2.53 -18.48
C THR A 97 4.25 1.80 -17.92
N ALA A 98 4.07 1.13 -16.79
CA ALA A 98 5.07 0.23 -16.23
C ALA A 98 4.67 -1.23 -16.49
N GLN A 99 5.65 -2.08 -16.72
CA GLN A 99 5.41 -3.52 -16.77
C GLN A 99 4.90 -3.99 -15.41
N ALA A 100 3.78 -4.72 -15.41
CA ALA A 100 3.39 -5.47 -14.22
C ALA A 100 4.42 -6.60 -14.02
N ARG A 101 4.61 -7.07 -12.78
CA ARG A 101 5.38 -8.31 -12.58
C ARG A 101 4.61 -9.45 -13.26
N GLY A 102 5.11 -9.94 -14.40
CA GLY A 102 4.52 -11.04 -15.19
C GLY A 102 4.07 -10.66 -16.60
N THR A 103 3.43 -11.60 -17.30
CA THR A 103 2.92 -11.47 -18.68
C THR A 103 1.54 -10.80 -18.70
N GLY A 104 1.47 -9.54 -18.27
CA GLY A 104 0.24 -8.77 -18.21
C GLY A 104 0.29 -7.49 -19.05
N ARG A 105 -0.89 -6.90 -19.32
CA ARG A 105 -0.96 -5.57 -19.92
C ARG A 105 -0.21 -4.56 -19.03
N PRO A 106 0.63 -3.69 -19.61
CA PRO A 106 1.31 -2.64 -18.87
C PRO A 106 0.32 -1.78 -18.05
N ALA A 107 0.69 -1.51 -16.80
CA ALA A 107 -0.11 -0.74 -15.86
C ALA A 107 0.15 0.75 -16.05
N SER A 108 -0.90 1.57 -16.07
CA SER A 108 -0.74 3.02 -16.13
C SER A 108 -0.03 3.55 -14.89
N VAL A 109 0.86 4.51 -15.11
CA VAL A 109 1.60 5.18 -14.05
C VAL A 109 0.85 6.43 -13.60
N TRP A 110 0.94 6.69 -12.31
CA TRP A 110 0.38 7.86 -11.63
C TRP A 110 1.50 8.59 -10.89
N ARG A 111 1.35 9.90 -10.71
CA ARG A 111 2.27 10.73 -9.93
C ARG A 111 1.48 11.77 -9.14
N TRP A 112 2.06 12.25 -8.06
CA TRP A 112 1.59 13.48 -7.42
C TRP A 112 1.96 14.69 -8.27
N ASP A 113 1.09 15.69 -8.28
CA ASP A 113 1.37 17.00 -8.81
C ASP A 113 1.82 17.88 -7.66
N ASP A 114 3.11 18.21 -7.61
CA ASP A 114 3.68 19.10 -6.59
C ASP A 114 3.20 20.57 -6.76
N ALA A 115 2.26 20.81 -7.67
CA ALA A 115 1.50 22.04 -7.78
C ALA A 115 0.37 22.04 -6.73
N GLY A 116 0.73 22.30 -5.47
CA GLY A 116 -0.19 22.47 -4.35
C GLY A 116 0.52 22.88 -3.08
#